data_AF-A0AAV5SJ86-F1
#
_entry.id   AF-A0AAV5SJ86-F1
#
_cell.length_a   1.000
_cell.length_b   1.000
_cell.length_c   1.000
_cell.angle_alpha   90.00
_cell.angle_beta   90.00
_cell.angle_gamma   90.00
#
_symmetry.space_group_name_H-M   'P 1'
#
loop_
_entity.id
_entity.type
_entity.pdbx_description
1 polymer ?
#
loop_
_entity_poly.entity_id
_entity_poly.type
_entity_poly.pdbx_seq_one_letter_code
_entity_poly.pdbx_strand_id
1 'polypeptide(L)'
;LRMSLAQFEPLICATTTYLSVFGLAHLAKMGIDRALKRNTRPHTFALEFITALQMCTCVYENGIIIGNYGLPGFFMAVTLLLIAAGFTNRGHFGNILSHVENLLKGNVAIIDFAVVSAGQFLGSALALKAATGLWYYTAGLSASHMKATGANLCGFQLLFPLNMVMILEAAACFVLRILIGQFAVKTTWRRRYLIPVLVAAHLAAAIKYIGVAGLNPMTAYARLAMCPGMNDAHFFFTYWVGAAVGWLIGAHVQQSFDGWLQSRSKARRVATEEKQREAKKEAKKNEKKRK
;
A
#
# COMPACT_ATOMS: atom_id res chain seq x y z
N LEU A 1 -36.01 8.65 -8.40
CA LEU A 1 -35.14 9.14 -7.30
C LEU A 1 -34.60 10.51 -7.69
N ARG A 2 -35.00 11.60 -7.00
CA ARG A 2 -34.29 12.88 -7.10
C ARG A 2 -33.21 12.87 -6.02
N MET A 3 -31.96 12.63 -6.41
CA MET A 3 -30.83 12.83 -5.50
C MET A 3 -30.68 14.33 -5.26
N SER A 4 -30.65 14.76 -4.00
CA SER A 4 -30.46 16.17 -3.65
C SER A 4 -28.97 16.52 -3.68
N LEU A 5 -28.63 17.78 -3.96
CA LEU A 5 -27.25 18.28 -3.95
C LEU A 5 -26.52 17.97 -2.63
N ALA A 6 -27.27 17.92 -1.52
CA ALA A 6 -26.77 17.58 -0.19
C ALA A 6 -26.19 16.16 -0.09
N GLN A 7 -26.65 15.21 -0.91
CA GLN A 7 -26.09 13.84 -0.93
C GLN A 7 -24.72 13.76 -1.62
N PHE A 8 -24.35 14.76 -2.41
CA PHE A 8 -23.05 14.84 -3.10
C PHE A 8 -22.03 15.71 -2.36
N GLU A 9 -22.47 16.47 -1.35
CA GLU A 9 -21.59 17.34 -0.56
C GLU A 9 -20.36 16.61 -0.01
N PRO A 10 -20.48 15.44 0.68
CA PRO A 10 -19.30 14.75 1.20
C PRO A 10 -18.34 14.30 0.11
N LEU A 11 -18.87 13.87 -1.06
CA LEU A 11 -18.05 13.45 -2.19
C LEU A 11 -17.32 14.64 -2.84
N ILE A 12 -17.98 15.79 -3.00
CA ILE A 12 -17.37 17.00 -3.56
C ILE A 12 -16.26 17.49 -2.63
N CYS A 13 -16.52 17.57 -1.32
CA CYS A 13 -15.55 18.01 -0.33
C CYS A 13 -14.35 17.07 -0.22
N ALA A 14 -14.58 15.75 -0.20
CA ALA A 14 -13.52 14.76 -0.23
C ALA A 14 -12.69 14.84 -1.52
N THR A 15 -13.35 14.96 -2.68
CA THR A 15 -12.65 15.07 -3.98
C THR A 15 -11.78 16.32 -4.03
N THR A 16 -12.31 17.47 -3.61
CA THR A 16 -11.54 18.71 -3.51
C THR A 16 -10.36 18.55 -2.56
N THR A 17 -10.57 17.93 -1.40
CA THR A 17 -9.50 17.66 -0.42
C THR A 17 -8.41 16.78 -1.01
N TYR A 18 -8.77 15.69 -1.70
CA TYR A 18 -7.81 14.83 -2.39
C TYR A 18 -7.01 15.60 -3.45
N LEU A 19 -7.67 16.38 -4.29
CA LEU A 19 -7.01 17.18 -5.32
C LEU A 19 -6.07 18.23 -4.73
N SER A 20 -6.49 18.94 -3.68
CA SER A 20 -5.66 19.90 -2.97
C SER A 20 -4.43 19.25 -2.35
N VAL A 21 -4.60 18.12 -1.65
CA VAL A 21 -3.49 17.39 -1.01
C VAL A 21 -2.50 16.87 -2.05
N PHE A 22 -2.96 16.27 -3.15
CA PHE A 22 -2.09 15.81 -4.23
C PHE A 22 -1.41 16.96 -4.97
N GLY A 23 -2.12 18.07 -5.21
CA GLY A 23 -1.58 19.26 -5.87
C GLY A 23 -0.48 19.92 -5.03
N LEU A 24 -0.75 20.17 -3.75
CA LEU A 24 0.23 20.73 -2.81
C LEU A 24 1.46 19.82 -2.66
N ALA A 25 1.24 18.51 -2.53
CA ALA A 25 2.34 17.56 -2.45
C ALA A 25 3.17 17.52 -3.75
N HIS A 26 2.54 17.63 -4.91
CA HIS A 26 3.25 17.71 -6.18
C HIS A 26 4.12 18.97 -6.27
N LEU A 27 3.57 20.13 -5.90
CA LEU A 27 4.32 21.39 -5.86
C LEU A 27 5.48 21.32 -4.86
N ALA A 28 5.27 20.76 -3.68
CA ALA A 28 6.32 20.56 -2.68
C ALA A 28 7.44 19.64 -3.21
N LYS A 29 7.10 18.53 -3.88
CA LYS A 29 8.08 17.65 -4.52
C LYS A 29 8.88 18.35 -5.62
N MET A 30 8.24 19.22 -6.41
CA MET A 30 8.96 20.05 -7.40
C MET A 30 9.90 21.06 -6.73
N GLY A 31 9.50 21.64 -5.59
CA GLY A 31 10.37 22.51 -4.79
C GLY A 31 11.58 21.75 -4.24
N ILE A 32 11.36 20.56 -3.68
CA ILE A 32 12.40 19.66 -3.17
C ILE A 32 13.40 19.30 -4.27
N ASP A 33 12.92 18.96 -5.47
CA ASP A 33 13.78 18.63 -6.61
C ASP A 33 14.67 19.79 -7.07
N ARG A 34 14.24 21.04 -6.83
CA ARG A 34 15.02 22.23 -7.15
C ARG A 34 15.99 22.61 -6.03
N ALA A 35 15.58 22.40 -4.78
CA ALA A 35 16.35 22.82 -3.61
C ALA A 35 17.41 21.79 -3.17
N LEU A 36 17.11 20.49 -3.32
CA LEU A 36 17.98 19.42 -2.85
C LEU A 36 18.55 18.62 -4.02
N LYS A 37 19.81 18.20 -3.89
CA LYS A 37 20.46 17.33 -4.88
C LYS A 37 19.75 15.97 -4.91
N ARG A 38 19.33 15.54 -6.10
CA ARG A 38 18.67 14.25 -6.33
C ARG A 38 19.49 13.07 -5.81
N ASN A 39 18.80 12.04 -5.32
CA ASN A 39 19.38 10.79 -4.79
C ASN A 39 20.29 10.97 -3.58
N THR A 40 20.18 12.10 -2.87
CA THR A 40 20.81 12.27 -1.56
C THR A 40 19.85 11.87 -0.45
N ARG A 41 20.38 11.48 0.71
CA ARG A 41 19.54 11.10 1.87
C ARG A 41 18.54 12.19 2.28
N PRO A 42 18.90 13.49 2.34
CA PRO A 42 17.93 14.55 2.62
C PRO A 42 16.83 14.65 1.58
N HIS A 43 17.17 14.46 0.29
CA HIS A 43 16.19 14.44 -0.80
C HIS A 43 15.21 13.25 -0.65
N THR A 44 15.72 12.04 -0.40
CA THR A 44 14.89 10.86 -0.13
C THR A 44 14.01 11.05 1.10
N PHE A 45 14.57 11.53 2.21
CA PHE A 45 13.81 11.84 3.43
C PHE A 45 12.63 12.77 3.13
N ALA A 46 12.89 13.89 2.46
CA ALA A 46 11.87 14.90 2.17
C ALA A 46 10.77 14.35 1.25
N LEU A 47 11.12 13.54 0.25
CA LEU A 47 10.14 12.92 -0.63
C LEU A 47 9.30 11.85 0.08
N GLU A 48 9.90 11.01 0.93
CA GLU A 48 9.18 10.05 1.77
C GLU A 48 8.26 10.75 2.75
N PHE A 49 8.73 11.83 3.39
CA PHE A 49 7.95 12.65 4.31
C PHE A 49 6.70 13.25 3.66
N ILE A 50 6.85 13.99 2.56
CA ILE A 50 5.73 14.62 1.86
C ILE A 50 4.75 13.57 1.36
N THR A 51 5.26 12.44 0.86
CA THR A 51 4.40 11.40 0.30
C THR A 51 3.63 10.64 1.40
N ALA A 52 4.27 10.36 2.53
CA ALA A 52 3.60 9.77 3.69
C ALA A 52 2.53 10.71 4.24
N LEU A 53 2.86 11.99 4.41
CA LEU A 53 1.92 13.02 4.85
C LEU A 53 0.71 13.09 3.90
N GLN A 54 0.96 13.17 2.59
CA GLN A 54 -0.07 13.19 1.54
C GLN A 54 -1.02 11.98 1.67
N MET A 55 -0.47 10.77 1.65
CA MET A 55 -1.28 9.55 1.65
C MET A 55 -2.02 9.32 2.96
N CYS A 56 -1.37 9.55 4.11
CA CYS A 56 -1.99 9.41 5.42
C CYS A 56 -3.06 10.49 5.68
N THR A 57 -2.90 11.70 5.14
CA THR A 57 -3.96 12.74 5.20
C THR A 57 -5.20 12.26 4.42
N CYS A 58 -5.03 11.70 3.22
CA CYS A 58 -6.16 11.16 2.46
C CYS A 58 -6.85 9.98 3.15
N VAL A 59 -6.16 9.24 4.03
CA VAL A 59 -6.77 8.15 4.80
C VAL A 59 -7.81 8.66 5.81
N TYR A 60 -7.62 9.86 6.35
CA TYR A 60 -8.62 10.50 7.20
C TYR A 60 -9.89 10.86 6.42
N GLU A 61 -9.72 11.42 5.23
CA GLU A 61 -10.83 11.75 4.32
C GLU A 61 -11.58 10.51 3.84
N ASN A 62 -10.89 9.38 3.66
CA ASN A 62 -11.53 8.09 3.39
C ASN A 62 -12.50 7.68 4.51
N GLY A 63 -12.27 8.12 5.75
CA GLY A 63 -13.19 7.97 6.89
C GLY A 63 -14.52 8.69 6.69
N ILE A 64 -14.49 9.87 6.06
CA ILE A 64 -15.70 10.62 5.70
C ILE A 64 -16.44 9.91 4.56
N ILE A 65 -15.71 9.43 3.54
CA ILE A 65 -16.30 8.67 2.44
C ILE A 65 -16.98 7.40 2.92
N ILE A 66 -16.33 6.58 3.75
CA ILE A 66 -16.93 5.33 4.23
C ILE A 66 -18.14 5.60 5.15
N GLY A 67 -18.12 6.69 5.93
CA GLY A 67 -19.24 7.09 6.77
C GLY A 67 -20.50 7.51 5.99
N ASN A 68 -20.33 8.05 4.78
CA ASN A 68 -21.44 8.57 3.96
C ASN A 68 -21.86 7.63 2.80
N TYR A 69 -20.91 6.92 2.19
CA TYR A 69 -21.12 6.09 1.01
C TYR A 69 -20.81 4.61 1.22
N GLY A 70 -20.42 4.23 2.44
CA GLY A 70 -20.10 2.86 2.80
C GLY A 70 -18.88 2.30 2.08
N LEU A 71 -18.77 0.96 2.10
CA LEU A 71 -17.65 0.23 1.52
C LEU A 71 -17.50 0.41 -0.01
N PRO A 72 -18.57 0.49 -0.83
CA PRO A 72 -18.41 0.75 -2.26
C PRO A 72 -17.76 2.11 -2.55
N GLY A 73 -18.18 3.17 -1.82
CA GLY A 73 -17.56 4.49 -1.94
C GLY A 73 -16.09 4.49 -1.53
N PHE A 74 -15.79 3.83 -0.40
CA PHE A 74 -14.41 3.65 0.07
C PHE A 74 -13.54 2.92 -0.97
N PHE A 75 -14.03 1.82 -1.52
CA PHE A 75 -13.32 1.06 -2.55
C PHE A 75 -12.99 1.91 -3.77
N MET A 76 -13.96 2.68 -4.28
CA MET A 76 -13.74 3.56 -5.43
C MET A 76 -12.75 4.67 -5.12
N ALA A 77 -12.91 5.36 -3.98
CA ALA A 77 -12.01 6.44 -3.56
C ALA A 77 -10.57 5.96 -3.40
N VAL A 78 -10.36 4.87 -2.66
CA VAL A 78 -9.02 4.29 -2.43
C VAL A 78 -8.40 3.79 -3.73
N THR A 79 -9.18 3.18 -4.63
CA THR A 79 -8.68 2.77 -5.95
C THR A 79 -8.14 3.97 -6.72
N LEU A 80 -8.92 5.05 -6.84
CA LEU A 80 -8.51 6.25 -7.56
C LEU A 80 -7.29 6.93 -6.91
N LEU A 81 -7.25 7.00 -5.57
CA LEU A 81 -6.12 7.52 -4.82
C LEU A 81 -4.84 6.72 -5.07
N LEU A 82 -4.91 5.39 -5.04
CA LEU A 82 -3.76 4.52 -5.27
C LEU A 82 -3.28 4.58 -6.73
N ILE A 83 -4.20 4.71 -7.69
CA ILE A 83 -3.84 4.97 -9.09
C ILE A 83 -3.11 6.31 -9.17
N ALA A 84 -3.70 7.40 -8.67
CA ALA A 84 -3.10 8.74 -8.67
C ALA A 84 -1.72 8.76 -7.98
N ALA A 85 -1.58 8.06 -6.85
CA ALA A 85 -0.32 7.87 -6.14
C ALA A 85 0.73 7.19 -7.04
N GLY A 86 0.33 6.17 -7.80
CA GLY A 86 1.20 5.51 -8.79
C GLY A 86 1.71 6.43 -9.91
N PHE A 87 1.06 7.57 -10.16
CA PHE A 87 1.56 8.61 -11.09
C PHE A 87 2.39 9.68 -10.38
N THR A 88 1.98 10.10 -9.19
CA THR A 88 2.49 11.32 -8.55
C THR A 88 3.57 11.08 -7.50
N ASN A 89 3.64 9.88 -6.92
CA ASN A 89 4.56 9.59 -5.81
C ASN A 89 5.93 9.11 -6.26
N ARG A 90 6.12 8.83 -7.56
CA ARG A 90 7.43 8.47 -8.16
C ARG A 90 8.16 7.31 -7.47
N GLY A 91 7.41 6.41 -6.81
CA GLY A 91 7.96 5.28 -6.06
C GLY A 91 8.19 5.52 -4.56
N HIS A 92 7.96 6.74 -4.06
CA HIS A 92 8.06 7.07 -2.63
C HIS A 92 6.76 6.74 -1.85
N PHE A 93 6.91 6.55 -0.54
CA PHE A 93 5.93 6.02 0.44
C PHE A 93 5.42 4.61 0.16
N GLY A 94 6.24 3.75 -0.43
CA GLY A 94 5.92 2.32 -0.46
C GLY A 94 5.59 1.80 0.95
N ASN A 95 4.84 0.70 1.03
CA ASN A 95 4.57 0.06 2.32
C ASN A 95 5.91 -0.22 3.02
N ILE A 96 6.10 0.27 4.26
CA ILE A 96 7.36 0.14 5.01
C ILE A 96 7.80 -1.32 5.14
N LEU A 97 6.85 -2.27 5.12
CA LEU A 97 7.13 -3.71 5.13
C LEU A 97 7.95 -4.17 3.90
N SER A 98 7.80 -3.49 2.77
CA SER A 98 8.61 -3.72 1.55
C SER A 98 10.06 -3.28 1.76
N HIS A 99 10.28 -2.21 2.53
CA HIS A 99 11.61 -1.74 2.89
C HIS A 99 12.25 -2.65 3.95
N VAL A 100 11.47 -3.17 4.91
CA VAL A 100 11.93 -4.22 5.84
C VAL A 100 12.36 -5.47 5.09
N GLU A 101 11.55 -5.94 4.14
CA GLU A 101 11.90 -7.08 3.27
C GLU A 101 13.22 -6.85 2.52
N ASN A 102 13.41 -5.65 1.94
CA ASN A 102 14.63 -5.32 1.21
C ASN A 102 15.86 -5.18 2.13
N LEU A 103 15.69 -4.66 3.34
CA LEU A 103 16.75 -4.60 4.34
C LEU A 103 17.20 -6.01 4.75
N LEU A 104 16.27 -6.90 5.06
CA LEU A 104 16.57 -8.28 5.45
C LEU A 104 17.22 -9.10 4.32
N LYS A 105 16.92 -8.77 3.07
CA LYS A 105 17.58 -9.36 1.88
C LYS A 105 18.95 -8.76 1.57
N GLY A 106 19.38 -7.73 2.30
CA GLY A 106 20.63 -7.02 2.03
C GLY A 106 20.60 -6.12 0.79
N ASN A 107 19.42 -5.81 0.24
CA ASN A 107 19.27 -4.99 -0.97
C ASN A 107 19.38 -3.48 -0.69
N VAL A 108 19.27 -3.06 0.58
CA VAL A 108 19.27 -1.66 1.02
C VAL A 108 20.13 -1.54 2.27
N ALA A 109 20.94 -0.47 2.36
CA ALA A 109 21.73 -0.20 3.56
C ALA A 109 20.84 0.25 4.73
N ILE A 110 21.22 -0.10 5.96
CA ILE A 110 20.45 0.23 7.18
C ILE A 110 20.18 1.73 7.33
N ILE A 111 21.15 2.57 6.93
CA ILE A 111 21.02 4.02 7.00
C ILE A 111 19.98 4.55 6.00
N ASP A 112 19.89 3.97 4.81
CA ASP A 112 18.89 4.38 3.81
C ASP A 112 17.49 3.90 4.24
N PHE A 113 17.40 2.73 4.86
CA PHE A 113 16.18 2.27 5.52
C PHE A 113 15.74 3.21 6.66
N ALA A 114 16.68 3.65 7.51
CA ALA A 114 16.40 4.57 8.60
C ALA A 114 15.90 5.93 8.10
N VAL A 115 16.53 6.45 7.03
CA VAL A 115 16.11 7.69 6.36
C VAL A 115 14.69 7.59 5.84
N VAL A 116 14.36 6.51 5.13
CA VAL A 116 13.00 6.26 4.64
C VAL A 116 12.02 6.16 5.81
N SER A 117 12.33 5.32 6.81
CA SER A 117 11.48 5.08 7.97
C SER A 117 11.18 6.37 8.73
N ALA A 118 12.19 7.22 8.94
CA ALA A 118 12.03 8.50 9.64
C ALA A 118 11.13 9.46 8.85
N GLY A 119 11.34 9.57 7.53
CA GLY A 119 10.49 10.41 6.67
C GLY A 119 9.03 9.95 6.72
N GLN A 120 8.81 8.64 6.54
CA GLN A 120 7.46 8.08 6.55
C GLN A 120 6.75 8.22 7.90
N PHE A 121 7.47 7.98 9.00
CA PHE A 121 6.95 8.11 10.35
C PHE A 121 6.54 9.56 10.66
N LEU A 122 7.41 10.53 10.37
CA LEU A 122 7.09 11.94 10.60
C LEU A 122 5.91 12.42 9.75
N GLY A 123 5.84 11.99 8.49
CA GLY A 123 4.71 12.32 7.62
C GLY A 123 3.40 11.73 8.14
N SER A 124 3.43 10.47 8.60
CA SER A 124 2.30 9.79 9.24
C SER A 124 1.86 10.48 10.54
N ALA A 125 2.81 10.85 11.41
CA ALA A 125 2.53 11.51 12.68
C ALA A 125 1.87 12.89 12.52
N LEU A 126 2.19 13.62 11.44
CA LEU A 126 1.62 14.94 11.17
C LEU A 126 0.31 14.89 10.35
N ALA A 127 -0.08 13.71 9.84
CA ALA A 127 -1.24 13.57 8.96
C ALA A 127 -2.56 13.97 9.61
N LEU A 128 -2.76 13.64 10.90
CA LEU A 128 -3.98 14.04 11.61
C LEU A 128 -4.10 15.57 11.65
N LYS A 129 -3.02 16.26 12.02
CA LYS A 129 -3.01 17.73 12.10
C LYS A 129 -3.27 18.36 10.73
N ALA A 130 -2.70 17.79 9.67
CA ALA A 130 -2.95 18.24 8.31
C ALA A 130 -4.42 18.05 7.91
N ALA A 131 -5.01 16.88 8.20
CA ALA A 131 -6.41 16.59 7.91
C ALA A 131 -7.35 17.53 8.69
N THR A 132 -7.14 17.67 10.01
CA THR A 132 -7.96 18.58 10.83
C THR A 132 -7.81 20.04 10.43
N GLY A 133 -6.61 20.45 9.99
CA GLY A 133 -6.40 21.80 9.45
C GLY A 133 -7.21 22.02 8.18
N LEU A 134 -7.18 21.07 7.24
CA LEU A 134 -7.98 21.14 6.02
C LEU A 134 -9.48 21.19 6.34
N TRP A 135 -9.96 20.33 7.23
CA TRP A 135 -11.36 20.31 7.66
C TRP A 135 -11.77 21.61 8.34
N TYR A 136 -10.92 22.19 9.19
CA TYR A 136 -11.19 23.47 9.82
C TYR A 136 -11.44 24.58 8.78
N TYR A 137 -10.56 24.71 7.78
CA TYR A 137 -10.72 25.73 6.72
C TYR A 137 -11.90 25.46 5.78
N THR A 138 -12.41 24.24 5.74
CA THR A 138 -13.53 23.84 4.88
C THR A 138 -14.81 23.54 5.67
N ALA A 139 -14.81 23.74 7.00
CA ALA A 139 -15.95 23.48 7.87
C ALA A 139 -17.16 24.36 7.53
N GLY A 140 -16.93 25.61 7.09
CA GLY A 140 -18.00 26.49 6.62
C GLY A 140 -18.62 26.08 5.28
N LEU A 141 -17.97 25.18 4.54
CA LEU A 141 -18.43 24.67 3.24
C LEU A 141 -19.01 23.26 3.33
N SER A 142 -18.70 22.53 4.40
CA SER A 142 -18.99 21.11 4.55
C SER A 142 -19.49 20.74 5.94
N ALA A 143 -20.72 20.24 6.02
CA ALA A 143 -21.27 19.73 7.27
C ALA A 143 -20.47 18.51 7.77
N SER A 144 -19.96 17.70 6.84
CA SER A 144 -19.11 16.54 7.14
C SER A 144 -17.78 16.96 7.78
N HIS A 145 -17.11 17.98 7.23
CA HIS A 145 -15.86 18.49 7.78
C HIS A 145 -16.06 19.23 9.11
N MET A 146 -17.17 19.97 9.24
CA MET A 146 -17.54 20.61 10.51
C MET A 146 -17.69 19.57 11.63
N LYS A 147 -18.38 18.45 11.35
CA LYS A 147 -18.50 17.33 12.29
C LYS A 147 -17.15 16.67 12.58
N ALA A 148 -16.31 16.48 11.55
CA ALA A 148 -15.01 15.84 11.70
C ALA A 148 -14.02 16.67 12.54
N THR A 149 -14.09 18.01 12.47
CA THR A 149 -13.19 18.93 13.18
C THR A 149 -13.32 18.84 14.71
N GLY A 150 -14.52 18.55 15.22
CA GLY A 150 -14.80 18.40 16.65
C GLY A 150 -14.96 16.96 17.14
N ALA A 151 -14.81 15.97 16.26
CA ALA A 151 -15.03 14.57 16.61
C ALA A 151 -13.77 13.91 17.17
N ASN A 152 -13.96 13.01 18.14
CA ASN A 152 -12.97 12.00 18.46
C ASN A 152 -12.88 11.03 17.27
N LEU A 153 -11.88 11.19 16.42
CA LEU A 153 -11.64 10.40 15.20
C LEU A 153 -11.26 8.94 15.48
N CYS A 154 -11.18 8.58 16.75
CA CYS A 154 -10.82 7.27 17.27
C CYS A 154 -11.98 6.26 17.30
N GLY A 155 -12.90 6.37 16.35
CA GLY A 155 -14.05 5.49 16.22
C GLY A 155 -13.70 4.17 15.54
N PHE A 156 -12.80 3.38 16.13
CA PHE A 156 -12.51 2.03 15.65
C PHE A 156 -13.28 1.01 16.48
N GLN A 157 -14.21 0.30 15.84
CA GLN A 157 -14.82 -0.88 16.44
C GLN A 157 -13.98 -2.09 16.04
N LEU A 158 -13.15 -2.58 16.97
CA LEU A 158 -12.56 -3.91 16.82
C LEU A 158 -13.70 -4.92 16.92
N LEU A 159 -13.90 -5.70 15.85
CA LEU A 159 -14.89 -6.78 15.85
C LEU A 159 -14.41 -8.00 16.65
N PHE A 160 -13.11 -8.06 16.94
CA PHE A 160 -12.45 -9.20 17.59
C PHE A 160 -11.54 -8.75 18.73
N PRO A 161 -11.22 -9.64 19.67
CA PRO A 161 -10.16 -9.39 20.66
C PRO A 161 -8.82 -9.10 20.00
N LEU A 162 -7.99 -8.27 20.64
CA LEU A 162 -6.71 -7.79 20.11
C LEU A 162 -5.78 -8.92 19.62
N ASN A 163 -5.70 -10.04 20.34
CA ASN A 163 -4.88 -11.20 19.95
C ASN A 163 -5.32 -11.81 18.62
N MET A 164 -6.62 -11.86 18.36
CA MET A 164 -7.15 -12.35 17.07
C MET A 164 -6.91 -11.33 15.96
N VAL A 165 -7.01 -10.03 16.25
CA VAL A 165 -6.68 -8.98 15.28
C VAL A 165 -5.22 -9.06 14.84
N MET A 166 -4.29 -9.37 15.74
CA MET A 166 -2.88 -9.60 15.36
C MET A 166 -2.71 -10.74 14.34
N ILE A 167 -3.40 -11.87 14.55
CA ILE A 167 -3.35 -13.01 13.62
C ILE A 167 -3.99 -12.64 12.28
N LEU A 168 -5.14 -11.97 12.31
CA LEU A 168 -5.86 -11.52 11.12
C LEU A 168 -5.06 -10.50 10.32
N GLU A 169 -4.38 -9.57 11.00
CA GLU A 169 -3.50 -8.58 10.39
C GLU A 169 -2.29 -9.23 9.72
N ALA A 170 -1.65 -10.20 10.39
CA ALA A 170 -0.58 -10.99 9.80
C ALA A 170 -1.06 -11.76 8.56
N ALA A 171 -2.22 -12.43 8.64
CA ALA A 171 -2.81 -13.14 7.50
C ALA A 171 -3.16 -12.18 6.35
N ALA A 172 -3.69 -11.00 6.66
CA ALA A 172 -4.04 -10.00 5.66
C ALA A 172 -2.79 -9.40 4.99
N CYS A 173 -1.72 -9.13 5.72
CA CYS A 173 -0.43 -8.71 5.17
C CYS A 173 0.24 -9.81 4.33
N PHE A 174 0.13 -11.08 4.74
CA PHE A 174 0.57 -12.24 3.95
C PHE A 174 -0.12 -12.27 2.59
N VAL A 175 -1.46 -12.23 2.57
CA VAL A 175 -2.25 -12.24 1.33
C VAL A 175 -1.92 -11.03 0.46
N LEU A 176 -1.85 -9.83 1.06
CA LEU A 176 -1.50 -8.61 0.35
C LEU A 176 -0.13 -8.71 -0.34
N ARG A 177 0.87 -9.27 0.34
CA ARG A 177 2.21 -9.45 -0.21
C ARG A 177 2.24 -10.43 -1.39
N ILE A 178 1.48 -11.53 -1.31
CA ILE A 178 1.34 -12.47 -2.42
C ILE A 178 0.65 -11.80 -3.61
N LEU A 179 -0.44 -11.07 -3.40
CA LEU A 179 -1.15 -10.34 -4.45
C LEU A 179 -0.22 -9.36 -5.16
N ILE A 180 0.47 -8.50 -4.41
CA ILE A 180 1.40 -7.52 -4.99
C ILE A 180 2.48 -8.23 -5.79
N GLY A 181 3.12 -9.25 -5.21
CA GLY A 181 4.24 -9.92 -5.87
C GLY A 181 3.86 -10.73 -7.11
N GLN A 182 2.67 -11.33 -7.17
CA GLN A 182 2.21 -12.05 -8.37
C GLN A 182 1.93 -11.12 -9.56
N PHE A 183 1.44 -9.92 -9.29
CA PHE A 183 1.02 -8.97 -10.34
C PHE A 183 2.07 -7.90 -10.66
N ALA A 184 3.03 -7.64 -9.77
CA ALA A 184 4.09 -6.65 -9.99
C ALA A 184 5.10 -7.03 -11.09
N VAL A 185 5.35 -8.32 -11.29
CA VAL A 185 6.45 -8.82 -12.14
C VAL A 185 6.11 -8.81 -13.64
N LYS A 186 4.83 -8.74 -14.03
CA LYS A 186 4.41 -9.13 -15.39
C LYS A 186 4.17 -7.97 -16.36
N THR A 187 3.76 -6.77 -15.92
CA THR A 187 3.47 -5.65 -16.85
C THR A 187 3.26 -4.31 -16.13
N THR A 188 3.70 -3.20 -16.75
CA THR A 188 3.51 -1.82 -16.23
C THR A 188 2.04 -1.45 -16.04
N TRP A 189 1.14 -1.94 -16.92
CA TRP A 189 -0.31 -1.73 -16.80
C TRP A 189 -0.88 -2.36 -15.53
N ARG A 190 -0.51 -3.62 -15.23
CA ARG A 190 -0.96 -4.33 -14.01
C ARG A 190 -0.51 -3.59 -12.76
N ARG A 191 0.75 -3.13 -12.73
CA ARG A 191 1.27 -2.35 -11.61
C ARG A 191 0.51 -1.04 -11.38
N ARG A 192 0.08 -0.38 -12.45
CA ARG A 192 -0.52 0.96 -12.38
C ARG A 192 -2.02 0.98 -12.14
N TYR A 193 -2.75 -0.07 -12.56
CA TYR A 193 -4.21 -0.10 -12.46
C TYR A 193 -4.72 -1.31 -11.67
N LEU A 194 -4.21 -2.51 -11.93
CA LEU A 194 -4.69 -3.72 -11.29
C LEU A 194 -4.29 -3.81 -9.81
N ILE A 195 -3.03 -3.50 -9.47
CA ILE A 195 -2.57 -3.54 -8.07
C ILE A 195 -3.39 -2.55 -7.20
N PRO A 196 -3.59 -1.28 -7.56
CA PRO A 196 -4.48 -0.38 -6.84
C PRO A 196 -5.87 -0.94 -6.55
N VAL A 197 -6.51 -1.54 -7.56
CA VAL A 197 -7.84 -2.17 -7.42
C VAL A 197 -7.79 -3.32 -6.42
N LEU A 198 -6.81 -4.22 -6.53
CA LEU A 198 -6.68 -5.36 -5.63
C LEU A 198 -6.38 -4.93 -4.19
N VAL A 199 -5.51 -3.94 -4.01
CA VAL A 199 -5.18 -3.38 -2.68
C VAL A 199 -6.41 -2.71 -2.07
N ALA A 200 -7.16 -1.92 -2.85
CA ALA A 200 -8.39 -1.28 -2.39
C ALA A 200 -9.48 -2.31 -2.03
N ALA A 201 -9.66 -3.35 -2.83
CA ALA A 201 -10.58 -4.45 -2.53
C ALA A 201 -10.19 -5.17 -1.24
N HIS A 202 -8.89 -5.44 -1.06
CA HIS A 202 -8.36 -6.09 0.13
C HIS A 202 -8.55 -5.23 1.38
N LEU A 203 -8.29 -3.92 1.29
CA LEU A 203 -8.56 -2.96 2.36
C LEU A 203 -10.06 -2.91 2.73
N ALA A 204 -10.94 -2.85 1.72
CA ALA A 204 -12.39 -2.84 1.94
C ALA A 204 -12.87 -4.14 2.62
N ALA A 205 -12.35 -5.29 2.18
CA ALA A 205 -12.63 -6.58 2.80
C ALA A 205 -12.13 -6.63 4.25
N ALA A 206 -10.89 -6.17 4.52
CA ALA A 206 -10.34 -6.11 5.86
C ALA A 206 -11.19 -5.21 6.79
N ILE A 207 -11.67 -4.06 6.31
CA ILE A 207 -12.59 -3.22 7.10
C ILE A 207 -13.89 -3.96 7.38
N LYS A 208 -14.49 -4.63 6.39
CA LYS A 208 -15.77 -5.34 6.57
C LYS A 208 -15.67 -6.52 7.54
N TYR A 209 -14.60 -7.29 7.46
CA TYR A 209 -14.48 -8.57 8.16
C TYR A 209 -13.62 -8.51 9.43
N ILE A 210 -12.69 -7.57 9.56
CA ILE A 210 -11.79 -7.43 10.73
C ILE A 210 -12.17 -6.18 11.56
N GLY A 211 -12.68 -5.13 10.90
CA GLY A 211 -13.07 -3.87 11.51
C GLY A 211 -11.99 -2.78 11.42
N VAL A 212 -10.71 -3.15 11.57
CA VAL A 212 -9.59 -2.23 11.44
C VAL A 212 -8.51 -2.84 10.57
N ALA A 213 -8.25 -2.22 9.41
CA ALA A 213 -7.17 -2.62 8.52
C ALA A 213 -5.93 -1.73 8.77
N GLY A 214 -4.85 -2.32 9.28
CA GLY A 214 -3.56 -1.63 9.34
C GLY A 214 -2.88 -1.69 7.97
N LEU A 215 -2.58 -2.90 7.51
CA LEU A 215 -1.89 -3.38 6.29
C LEU A 215 -0.55 -2.72 5.93
N ASN A 216 -0.30 -1.53 6.47
CA ASN A 216 0.88 -0.72 6.42
C ASN A 216 1.04 -0.07 7.82
N PRO A 217 2.11 -0.41 8.57
CA PRO A 217 2.35 0.13 9.90
C PRO A 217 2.30 1.66 9.99
N MET A 218 2.74 2.37 8.94
CA MET A 218 2.70 3.85 8.92
C MET A 218 1.28 4.38 8.81
N THR A 219 0.42 3.72 8.01
CA THR A 219 -1.00 4.07 7.93
C THR A 219 -1.75 3.73 9.21
N ALA A 220 -1.41 2.59 9.83
CA ALA A 220 -1.95 2.21 11.13
C ALA A 220 -1.55 3.22 12.20
N TYR A 221 -0.29 3.67 12.22
CA TYR A 221 0.18 4.68 13.15
C TYR A 221 -0.58 5.99 13.00
N ALA A 222 -0.73 6.48 11.77
CA ALA A 222 -1.46 7.71 11.49
C ALA A 222 -2.85 7.68 12.13
N ARG A 223 -3.56 6.55 12.02
CA ARG A 223 -4.97 6.41 12.42
C ARG A 223 -5.18 6.03 13.88
N LEU A 224 -4.31 5.18 14.44
CA LEU A 224 -4.60 4.44 15.66
C LEU A 224 -3.71 4.84 16.84
N ALA A 225 -2.50 5.34 16.59
CA ALA A 225 -1.52 5.55 17.66
C ALA A 225 -1.91 6.65 18.66
N MET A 226 -2.78 7.59 18.27
CA MET A 226 -3.23 8.68 19.13
C MET A 226 -4.61 8.43 19.74
N CYS A 227 -5.11 7.19 19.67
CA CYS A 227 -6.46 6.87 20.07
C CYS A 227 -6.56 6.25 21.47
N PRO A 228 -7.45 6.79 22.34
CA PRO A 228 -7.68 6.23 23.66
C PRO A 228 -8.30 4.83 23.53
N GLY A 229 -7.77 3.86 24.28
CA GLY A 229 -8.30 2.50 24.35
C GLY A 229 -7.39 1.39 23.79
N MET A 230 -6.24 1.72 23.20
CA MET A 230 -5.24 0.75 22.75
C MET A 230 -3.92 0.96 23.47
N ASN A 231 -3.40 -0.09 24.09
CA ASN A 231 -2.06 -0.07 24.69
C ASN A 231 -0.98 -0.05 23.59
N ASP A 232 0.01 0.83 23.72
CA ASP A 232 1.14 0.99 22.80
C ASP A 232 1.83 -0.33 22.43
N ALA A 233 2.01 -1.21 23.41
CA ALA A 233 2.62 -2.52 23.16
C ALA A 233 1.76 -3.38 22.23
N HIS A 234 0.45 -3.42 22.47
CA HIS A 234 -0.48 -4.19 21.64
C HIS A 234 -0.58 -3.61 20.22
N PHE A 235 -0.56 -2.27 20.10
CA PHE A 235 -0.48 -1.60 18.81
C PHE A 235 0.76 -2.05 18.02
N PHE A 236 1.93 -2.00 18.65
CA PHE A 236 3.18 -2.35 18.01
C PHE A 236 3.22 -3.83 17.61
N PHE A 237 2.84 -4.75 18.50
CA PHE A 237 2.82 -6.17 18.18
C PHE A 237 1.82 -6.51 17.06
N THR A 238 0.66 -5.85 17.03
CA THR A 238 -0.37 -6.09 16.01
C THR A 238 0.04 -5.54 14.65
N TYR A 239 0.30 -4.23 14.57
CA TYR A 239 0.40 -3.52 13.31
C TYR A 239 1.82 -3.35 12.80
N TRP A 240 2.83 -3.62 13.61
CA TRP A 240 4.23 -3.67 13.17
C TRP A 240 4.73 -5.10 13.09
N VAL A 241 4.78 -5.82 14.21
CA VAL A 241 5.38 -7.15 14.25
C VAL A 241 4.52 -8.16 13.49
N GLY A 242 3.23 -8.27 13.79
CA GLY A 242 2.30 -9.19 13.12
C GLY A 242 2.23 -8.94 11.62
N ALA A 243 2.07 -7.67 11.23
CA ALA A 243 2.09 -7.24 9.84
C ALA A 243 3.40 -7.62 9.12
N ALA A 244 4.56 -7.39 9.76
CA ALA A 244 5.87 -7.75 9.20
C ALA A 244 6.06 -9.27 9.07
N VAL A 245 5.67 -10.05 10.09
CA VAL A 245 5.73 -11.51 10.05
C VAL A 245 4.90 -12.04 8.88
N GLY A 246 3.64 -11.61 8.76
CA GLY A 246 2.78 -12.00 7.65
C GLY A 246 3.36 -11.66 6.28
N TRP A 247 3.85 -10.42 6.13
CA TRP A 247 4.49 -9.97 4.91
C TRP A 247 5.73 -10.79 4.53
N LEU A 248 6.62 -11.05 5.49
CA LEU A 248 7.86 -11.79 5.25
C LEU A 248 7.61 -13.27 4.93
N ILE A 249 6.62 -13.91 5.58
CA ILE A 249 6.18 -15.25 5.21
C ILE A 249 5.67 -15.25 3.76
N GLY A 250 4.89 -14.24 3.36
CA GLY A 250 4.41 -14.10 1.98
C GLY A 250 5.54 -13.96 0.98
N ALA A 251 6.55 -13.13 1.30
CA ALA A 251 7.74 -12.98 0.49
C ALA A 251 8.51 -14.30 0.34
N HIS A 252 8.69 -15.05 1.43
CA HIS A 252 9.40 -16.32 1.43
C HIS A 252 8.67 -17.39 0.61
N VAL A 253 7.35 -17.55 0.81
CA VAL A 253 6.51 -18.51 0.06
C VAL A 253 6.59 -18.22 -1.43
N GLN A 254 6.51 -16.95 -1.83
CA GLN A 254 6.60 -16.59 -3.23
C GLN A 254 7.98 -16.89 -3.83
N GLN A 255 9.07 -16.59 -3.12
CA GLN A 255 10.43 -16.89 -3.58
C GLN A 255 10.63 -18.39 -3.80
N SER A 256 10.16 -19.21 -2.87
CA SER A 256 10.22 -20.68 -2.96
C SER A 256 9.42 -21.20 -4.16
N PHE A 257 8.23 -20.63 -4.40
CA PHE A 257 7.40 -20.99 -5.54
C PHE A 257 8.02 -20.59 -6.89
N ASP A 258 8.56 -19.37 -6.99
CA ASP A 258 9.23 -18.88 -8.20
C ASP A 258 10.49 -19.72 -8.51
N GLY A 259 11.28 -20.08 -7.49
CA GLY A 259 12.44 -20.97 -7.64
C GLY A 259 12.04 -22.37 -8.12
N TRP A 260 10.97 -22.95 -7.58
CA TRP A 260 10.44 -24.23 -8.02
C TRP A 260 9.94 -24.20 -9.48
N LEU A 261 9.23 -23.13 -9.87
CA LEU A 261 8.78 -22.92 -11.24
C LEU A 261 9.94 -22.83 -12.23
N GLN A 262 10.98 -22.07 -11.88
CA GLN A 262 12.19 -21.95 -12.71
C GLN A 262 12.91 -23.29 -12.87
N SER A 263 13.03 -24.06 -11.79
CA SER A 263 13.61 -25.41 -11.82
C SER A 263 12.85 -26.34 -12.77
N ARG A 264 11.50 -26.38 -12.69
CA ARG A 264 10.68 -27.19 -13.62
C ARG A 264 10.78 -26.72 -15.07
N SER A 265 10.82 -25.42 -15.31
CA SER A 265 11.00 -24.86 -16.65
C SER A 265 12.33 -25.28 -17.26
N LYS A 266 13.43 -25.19 -16.48
CA LYS A 266 14.76 -25.63 -16.91
C LYS A 266 14.79 -27.14 -17.20
N ALA A 267 14.21 -27.96 -16.32
CA ALA A 267 14.11 -29.41 -16.53
C ALA A 267 13.34 -29.77 -17.81
N ARG A 268 12.24 -29.08 -18.10
CA ARG A 268 11.48 -29.26 -19.36
C ARG A 268 12.28 -28.87 -20.60
N ARG A 269 13.07 -27.80 -20.55
CA ARG A 269 13.94 -27.38 -21.66
C ARG A 269 15.00 -28.43 -21.95
N VAL A 270 15.70 -28.91 -20.91
CA VAL A 270 16.72 -29.97 -21.04
C VAL A 270 16.11 -31.24 -21.64
N ALA A 271 14.97 -31.70 -21.13
CA ALA A 271 14.29 -32.89 -21.67
C ALA A 271 13.84 -32.71 -23.14
N THR A 272 13.47 -31.49 -23.54
CA THR A 272 13.10 -31.19 -24.94
C THR A 272 14.34 -31.20 -25.85
N GLU A 273 15.45 -30.63 -25.38
CA GLU A 273 16.73 -30.63 -26.10
C GLU A 273 17.30 -32.05 -26.27
N GLU A 274 17.20 -32.90 -25.24
CA GLU A 274 17.59 -34.32 -25.31
C GLU A 274 16.77 -35.08 -26.35
N LYS A 275 15.43 -34.96 -26.31
CA LYS A 275 14.55 -35.58 -27.32
C LYS A 275 14.86 -35.12 -28.75
N GLN A 276 15.17 -33.84 -28.95
CA GLN A 276 15.57 -33.33 -30.27
C GLN A 276 16.93 -33.88 -30.72
N ARG A 277 17.88 -34.08 -29.80
CA ARG A 277 19.18 -34.70 -30.11
C ARG A 277 19.01 -36.16 -30.49
N GLU A 278 18.17 -36.92 -29.78
CA GLU A 278 17.87 -38.32 -30.09
C GLU A 278 17.19 -38.45 -31.46
N ALA A 279 16.15 -37.67 -31.73
CA ALA A 279 15.46 -37.67 -33.03
C ALA A 279 16.42 -37.32 -34.19
N LYS A 280 17.35 -36.37 -34.00
CA LYS A 280 18.38 -36.04 -34.99
C LYS A 280 19.37 -37.20 -35.22
N LYS A 281 19.74 -37.95 -34.18
CA LYS A 281 20.61 -39.12 -34.30
C LYS A 281 19.89 -40.25 -35.06
N GLU A 282 18.62 -40.50 -34.77
CA GLU A 282 17.82 -41.51 -35.46
C GLU A 282 17.61 -41.17 -36.95
N ALA A 283 17.29 -39.91 -37.26
CA ALA A 283 17.16 -39.44 -38.65
C ALA A 283 18.45 -39.67 -39.45
N LYS A 284 19.62 -39.31 -38.88
CA LYS A 284 20.93 -39.55 -39.50
C LYS A 284 21.23 -41.05 -39.68
N LYS A 285 20.82 -41.90 -38.74
CA LYS A 285 21.01 -43.36 -38.84
C LYS A 285 20.15 -43.96 -39.95
N ASN A 286 18.92 -43.49 -40.10
CA ASN A 286 18.01 -43.94 -41.16
C ASN A 286 18.44 -43.44 -42.55
N GLU A 287 19.01 -42.24 -42.66
CA GLU A 287 19.56 -41.72 -43.92
C GLU A 287 20.78 -42.53 -44.38
N LYS A 288 21.68 -42.90 -43.45
CA LYS A 288 22.83 -43.79 -43.74
C LYS A 288 22.44 -45.20 -44.18
N LYS A 289 21.26 -45.70 -43.78
CA LYS A 289 20.76 -47.02 -44.20
C LYS A 289 20.09 -47.00 -45.59
N ARG A 290 19.80 -45.82 -46.14
CA ARG A 290 19.15 -45.64 -47.45
C ARG A 290 20.13 -45.37 -48.59
N LYS A 291 21.41 -45.16 -48.29
CA LYS A 291 22.51 -45.07 -49.26
C LYS A 291 23.27 -46.38 -49.26
#